data_AF-A0AA88WH89-F1
#
_entry.id   AF-A0AA88WH89-F1
#
_cell.length_a   1.000
_cell.length_b   1.000
_cell.length_c   1.000
_cell.angle_alpha   90.00
_cell.angle_beta   90.00
_cell.angle_gamma   90.00
#
_symmetry.space_group_name_H-M   'P 1'
#
loop_
_entity.id
_entity.type
_entity.pdbx_description
1 polymer ?
#
loop_
_entity_poly.entity_id
_entity_poly.type
_entity_poly.pdbx_seq_one_letter_code
_entity_poly.pdbx_strand_id
1 'polypeptide(L)'
;MSNTLFNAYHTVKTAKELWNQLEHRYITEDATSKRFIVSEFFYYKMVDGRLVMEQFNEIKTILDRYSQHKLALDEFIVVTSIIDKLDPSWNNFRNSLKHHKEDINLDEFGTHLRKEEDLRKEEKSKMRVQFATLGAVGGARRHRTELPVKVTARS
;
A
#
# COMPACT_ATOMS: atom_id res chain seq x y z
N MET A 1 43.79 1.39 13.32
CA MET A 1 42.43 1.96 13.37
C MET A 1 42.53 3.44 13.01
N SER A 2 42.01 3.85 11.85
CA SER A 2 42.00 5.27 11.46
C SER A 2 40.84 5.96 12.16
N ASN A 3 41.12 7.00 12.94
CA ASN A 3 40.06 7.87 13.45
C ASN A 3 39.61 8.79 12.32
N THR A 4 38.61 8.35 11.54
CA THR A 4 38.05 9.10 10.41
C THR A 4 37.60 10.50 10.82
N LEU A 5 37.05 10.63 12.04
CA LEU A 5 36.65 11.92 12.62
C LEU A 5 37.86 12.82 12.93
N PHE A 6 38.89 12.26 13.58
CA PHE A 6 40.13 13.00 13.88
C PHE A 6 40.82 13.45 12.59
N ASN A 7 40.98 12.55 11.61
CA ASN A 7 41.61 12.89 10.33
C ASN A 7 40.84 13.97 9.57
N ALA A 8 39.50 13.97 9.64
CA ALA A 8 38.67 14.98 8.98
C ALA A 8 38.76 16.38 9.62
N TYR A 9 39.06 16.46 10.93
CA TYR A 9 38.93 17.70 11.70
C TYR A 9 40.21 18.18 12.39
N HIS A 10 41.29 17.39 12.41
CA HIS A 10 42.55 17.75 13.08
C HIS A 10 43.25 18.98 12.52
N THR A 11 42.93 19.39 11.28
CA THR A 11 43.50 20.58 10.62
C THR A 11 42.77 21.88 10.99
N VAL A 12 41.64 21.80 11.69
CA VAL A 12 40.84 22.97 12.05
C VAL A 12 41.49 23.66 13.25
N LYS A 13 41.85 24.94 13.07
CA LYS A 13 42.73 25.68 14.00
C LYS A 13 42.01 26.21 15.23
N THR A 14 40.68 26.35 15.16
CA THR A 14 39.87 26.91 16.24
C THR A 14 38.65 26.07 16.55
N ALA A 15 38.26 26.01 17.83
CA ALA A 15 37.03 25.34 18.25
C ALA A 15 35.78 25.94 17.56
N LYS A 16 35.80 27.24 17.27
CA LYS A 16 34.70 27.93 16.56
C LYS A 16 34.54 27.45 15.13
N GLU A 17 35.63 27.33 14.38
CA GLU A 17 35.59 26.80 12.99
C GLU A 17 35.15 25.34 12.98
N LEU A 18 35.60 24.55 13.96
CA LEU A 18 35.21 23.15 14.08
C LEU A 18 33.70 23.03 14.33
N TRP A 19 33.17 23.83 15.25
CA TRP A 19 31.74 23.92 15.53
C TRP A 19 30.95 24.29 14.27
N ASN A 20 31.33 25.36 13.58
CA ASN A 20 30.63 25.83 12.37
C ASN A 20 30.63 24.77 11.25
N GLN A 21 31.72 24.03 11.06
CA GLN A 21 31.78 22.96 10.06
C GLN A 21 30.88 21.76 10.41
N LEU A 22 30.84 21.38 11.69
CA LEU A 22 29.96 20.32 12.18
C LEU A 22 28.49 20.74 12.04
N GLU A 23 28.17 21.95 12.48
CA GLU A 23 26.84 22.55 12.39
C GLU A 23 26.37 22.60 10.93
N HIS A 24 27.20 23.11 10.01
CA HIS A 24 26.86 23.14 8.58
C HIS A 24 26.62 21.74 8.00
N ARG A 25 27.48 20.76 8.31
CA ARG A 25 27.30 19.37 7.83
C ARG A 25 25.99 18.79 8.34
N TYR A 26 25.72 18.93 9.63
CA TYR A 26 24.54 18.33 10.24
C TYR A 26 23.24 19.01 9.77
N ILE A 27 23.24 20.34 9.61
CA ILE A 27 22.11 21.08 9.02
C ILE A 27 21.84 20.63 7.59
N THR A 28 22.90 20.45 6.78
CA THR A 28 22.76 20.00 5.38
C THR A 28 22.23 18.58 5.29
N GLU A 29 22.72 17.68 6.12
CA GLU A 29 22.29 16.29 6.19
C GLU A 29 20.83 16.17 6.66
N ASP A 30 20.46 16.89 7.71
CA ASP A 30 19.07 16.96 8.19
C ASP A 30 18.12 17.54 7.13
N ALA A 31 18.51 18.62 6.45
CA ALA A 31 17.72 19.19 5.36
C ALA A 31 17.55 18.20 4.18
N THR A 32 18.60 17.45 3.85
CA THR A 32 18.56 16.43 2.79
C THR A 32 17.64 15.27 3.17
N SER A 33 17.74 14.78 4.42
CA SER A 33 16.86 13.73 4.96
C SER A 33 15.40 14.16 4.95
N LYS A 34 15.10 15.36 5.44
CA LYS A 34 13.74 15.92 5.44
C LYS A 34 13.18 16.01 4.03
N ARG A 35 13.95 16.54 3.07
CA ARG A 35 13.52 16.63 1.67
C ARG A 35 13.22 15.26 1.06
N PHE A 36 14.02 14.25 1.39
CA PHE A 36 13.81 12.88 0.93
C PHE A 36 12.49 12.31 1.46
N ILE A 37 12.28 12.36 2.78
CA ILE A 37 11.06 11.86 3.44
C ILE A 37 9.81 12.55 2.88
N VAL A 38 9.90 13.87 2.68
CA VAL A 38 8.79 14.65 2.11
C VAL A 38 8.46 14.19 0.69
N SER A 39 9.49 14.03 -0.14
CA SER A 39 9.32 13.54 -1.51
C SER A 39 8.73 12.12 -1.53
N GLU A 40 9.21 11.25 -0.65
CA GLU A 40 8.74 9.87 -0.52
C GLU A 40 7.24 9.82 -0.24
N PHE A 41 6.73 10.62 0.70
CA PHE A 41 5.29 10.71 0.97
C PHE A 41 4.49 11.24 -0.22
N PHE A 42 4.89 12.37 -0.81
CA PHE A 42 4.13 12.99 -1.90
C PHE A 42 4.09 12.12 -3.16
N TYR A 43 5.20 11.46 -3.50
CA TYR A 43 5.29 10.63 -4.71
C TYR A 43 4.86 9.17 -4.51
N TYR A 44 4.58 8.73 -3.28
CA TYR A 44 4.02 7.40 -3.04
C TYR A 44 2.70 7.23 -3.81
N LYS A 45 2.57 6.13 -4.55
CA LYS A 45 1.36 5.72 -5.26
C LYS A 45 1.05 4.27 -4.92
N MET A 46 -0.19 3.97 -4.57
CA MET A 46 -0.57 2.58 -4.36
C MET A 46 -0.61 1.84 -5.69
N VAL A 47 -0.14 0.60 -5.66
CA VAL A 47 -0.07 -0.30 -6.81
C VAL A 47 -1.22 -1.28 -6.73
N ASP A 48 -1.91 -1.49 -7.86
CA ASP A 48 -2.94 -2.51 -7.98
C ASP A 48 -2.38 -3.91 -7.73
N GLY A 49 -3.22 -4.81 -7.24
CA GLY A 49 -2.86 -6.21 -6.96
C GLY A 49 -2.10 -6.44 -5.65
N ARG A 50 -1.62 -5.38 -4.97
CA ARG A 50 -1.11 -5.46 -3.60
C ARG A 50 -2.23 -5.20 -2.58
N LEU A 51 -2.05 -5.68 -1.35
CA LEU A 51 -2.97 -5.33 -0.26
C LEU A 51 -2.86 -3.83 0.04
N VAL A 52 -4.00 -3.15 0.07
CA VAL A 52 -4.07 -1.72 0.36
C VAL A 52 -3.74 -1.47 1.82
N MET A 53 -4.08 -2.39 2.71
CA MET A 53 -3.71 -2.31 4.13
C MET A 53 -2.18 -2.38 4.35
N GLU A 54 -1.45 -3.18 3.56
CA GLU A 54 0.02 -3.23 3.62
C GLU A 54 0.62 -1.89 3.17
N GLN A 55 0.15 -1.37 2.04
CA GLN A 55 0.60 -0.09 1.49
C GLN A 55 0.26 1.09 2.40
N PHE A 56 -0.88 1.04 3.10
CA PHE A 56 -1.21 2.02 4.14
C PHE A 56 -0.23 2.00 5.31
N ASN A 57 0.21 0.82 5.75
CA ASN A 57 1.21 0.71 6.82
C ASN A 57 2.60 1.22 6.38
N GLU A 58 2.95 1.06 5.10
CA GLU A 58 4.15 1.69 4.52
C GLU A 58 4.05 3.22 4.60
N ILE A 59 2.89 3.78 4.25
CA ILE A 59 2.65 5.24 4.38
C ILE A 59 2.72 5.68 5.86
N LYS A 60 2.15 4.92 6.80
CA LYS A 60 2.30 5.22 8.24
C LYS A 60 3.77 5.24 8.66
N THR A 61 4.59 4.31 8.17
CA THR A 61 6.03 4.28 8.45
C THR A 61 6.75 5.53 7.91
N ILE A 62 6.30 6.09 6.78
CA ILE A 62 6.80 7.38 6.28
C ILE A 62 6.38 8.52 7.24
N LEU A 63 5.12 8.54 7.68
CA LEU A 63 4.58 9.54 8.62
C LEU A 63 5.25 9.48 10.01
N ASP A 64 5.66 8.30 10.46
CA ASP A 64 6.42 8.15 11.70
C ASP A 64 7.79 8.83 11.57
N ARG A 65 8.44 8.72 10.41
CA ARG A 65 9.69 9.44 10.11
C ARG A 65 9.48 10.95 10.01
N TYR A 66 8.33 11.41 9.52
CA TYR A 66 7.94 12.83 9.59
C TYR A 66 7.98 13.33 11.05
N SER A 67 7.32 12.59 11.95
CA SER A 67 7.27 12.93 13.38
C SER A 67 8.66 12.96 14.01
N GLN A 68 9.55 12.02 13.66
CA GLN A 68 10.94 11.99 14.13
C GLN A 68 11.74 13.23 13.69
N HIS A 69 11.51 13.74 12.48
CA HIS A 69 12.14 14.95 11.97
C HIS A 69 11.39 16.25 12.33
N LYS A 70 10.40 16.18 13.22
CA LYS A 70 9.54 17.31 13.65
C LYS A 70 8.79 17.96 12.49
N LEU A 71 8.48 17.18 11.45
CA LEU A 71 7.62 17.56 10.36
C LEU A 71 6.18 17.17 10.75
N ALA A 72 5.40 18.13 11.24
CA ALA A 72 3.99 17.91 11.50
C ALA A 72 3.18 18.17 10.22
N LEU A 73 2.32 17.23 9.85
CA LEU A 73 1.29 17.44 8.84
C LEU A 73 -0.06 17.39 9.53
N ASP A 74 -0.96 18.24 9.05
CA ASP A 74 -2.34 18.21 9.47
C ASP A 74 -3.00 16.87 9.09
N GLU A 75 -3.73 16.28 10.02
CA GLU A 75 -4.27 14.93 9.88
C GLU A 75 -5.30 14.84 8.74
N PHE A 76 -6.10 15.89 8.55
CA PHE A 76 -7.04 15.98 7.45
C PHE A 76 -6.32 16.02 6.09
N ILE A 77 -5.19 16.75 6.00
CA ILE A 77 -4.34 16.74 4.79
C ILE A 77 -3.77 15.33 4.54
N VAL A 78 -3.31 14.64 5.57
CA VAL A 78 -2.76 13.28 5.46
C VAL A 78 -3.82 12.31 4.95
N VAL A 79 -4.99 12.26 5.58
CA VAL A 79 -6.08 11.35 5.20
C VAL A 79 -6.54 11.64 3.78
N THR A 80 -6.74 12.91 3.42
CA THR A 80 -7.10 13.31 2.05
C THR A 80 -6.04 12.86 1.04
N SER A 81 -4.76 13.05 1.36
CA SER A 81 -3.64 12.63 0.50
C SER A 81 -3.59 11.10 0.33
N ILE A 82 -3.89 10.32 1.36
CA ILE A 82 -3.93 8.85 1.29
C ILE A 82 -5.11 8.39 0.43
N ILE A 83 -6.29 8.99 0.60
CA ILE A 83 -7.46 8.74 -0.25
C ILE A 83 -7.10 8.99 -1.72
N ASP A 84 -6.37 10.07 -2.01
CA ASP A 84 -5.91 10.41 -3.35
C ASP A 84 -4.94 9.40 -3.96
N LYS A 85 -4.17 8.67 -3.13
CA LYS A 85 -3.22 7.64 -3.54
C LYS A 85 -3.85 6.27 -3.78
N LEU A 86 -5.10 6.06 -3.37
CA LEU A 86 -5.82 4.79 -3.58
C LEU A 86 -5.93 4.47 -5.06
N ASP A 87 -5.83 3.18 -5.38
CA ASP A 87 -6.02 2.67 -6.74
C ASP A 87 -7.44 3.00 -7.28
N PRO A 88 -7.62 3.26 -8.60
CA PRO A 88 -8.93 3.55 -9.18
C PRO A 88 -10.03 2.53 -8.86
N SER A 89 -9.69 1.26 -8.62
CA SER A 89 -10.63 0.22 -8.17
C SER A 89 -11.28 0.51 -6.81
N TRP A 90 -10.79 1.48 -6.05
CA TRP A 90 -11.31 1.92 -4.75
C TRP A 90 -12.22 3.16 -4.84
N ASN A 91 -12.67 3.54 -6.03
CA ASN A 91 -13.48 4.76 -6.22
C ASN A 91 -14.80 4.75 -5.42
N ASN A 92 -15.45 3.59 -5.25
CA ASN A 92 -16.66 3.48 -4.43
C ASN A 92 -16.40 3.82 -2.97
N PHE A 93 -15.29 3.31 -2.41
CA PHE A 93 -14.85 3.62 -1.05
C PHE A 93 -14.45 5.10 -0.91
N ARG A 94 -13.72 5.66 -1.89
CA ARG A 94 -13.43 7.09 -1.93
C ARG A 94 -14.70 7.93 -1.88
N ASN A 95 -15.74 7.55 -2.62
CA ASN A 95 -17.00 8.27 -2.64
C ASN A 95 -17.81 8.09 -1.34
N SER A 96 -17.75 6.93 -0.69
CA SER A 96 -18.40 6.74 0.61
C SER A 96 -17.81 7.65 1.68
N LEU A 97 -16.49 7.86 1.67
CA LEU A 97 -15.82 8.79 2.58
C LEU A 97 -16.17 10.26 2.32
N LYS A 98 -16.41 10.67 1.06
CA LYS A 98 -16.86 12.05 0.74
C LYS A 98 -18.22 12.41 1.32
N HIS A 99 -19.07 11.41 1.56
CA HIS A 99 -20.39 11.61 2.15
C HIS A 99 -20.40 11.44 3.68
N HIS A 100 -19.24 11.15 4.28
CA HIS A 100 -19.07 11.12 5.71
C HIS A 100 -19.15 12.54 6.27
N LYS A 101 -19.96 12.75 7.32
CA LYS A 101 -20.23 14.08 7.88
C LYS A 101 -19.19 14.57 8.88
N GLU A 102 -18.38 13.66 9.40
CA GLU A 102 -17.35 13.95 10.40
C GLU A 102 -15.97 13.79 9.77
N ASP A 103 -15.02 14.64 10.19
CA ASP A 103 -13.63 14.52 9.81
C ASP A 103 -13.07 13.22 10.39
N ILE A 104 -12.60 12.34 9.49
CA ILE A 104 -12.08 11.02 9.86
C ILE A 104 -10.60 11.17 10.18
N ASN A 105 -10.18 10.76 11.37
CA ASN A 105 -8.75 10.71 11.73
C ASN A 105 -8.04 9.51 11.09
N LEU A 106 -6.71 9.48 11.16
CA LEU A 106 -5.89 8.50 10.45
C LEU A 106 -6.15 7.06 10.94
N ASP A 107 -6.41 6.88 12.24
CA ASP A 107 -6.67 5.56 12.81
C ASP A 107 -8.05 5.05 12.43
N GLU A 108 -9.09 5.88 12.53
CA GLU A 108 -10.44 5.59 12.05
C GLU A 108 -10.42 5.24 10.56
N PHE A 109 -9.73 6.04 9.74
CA PHE A 109 -9.55 5.77 8.31
C PHE A 109 -8.94 4.38 8.11
N GLY A 110 -7.90 4.03 8.88
CA GLY A 110 -7.30 2.69 8.85
C GLY A 110 -8.30 1.58 9.19
N THR A 111 -9.21 1.80 10.15
CA THR A 111 -10.26 0.80 10.46
C THR A 111 -11.28 0.63 9.33
N HIS A 112 -11.69 1.73 8.69
CA HIS A 112 -12.60 1.69 7.55
C HIS A 112 -11.95 0.99 6.35
N LEU A 113 -10.68 1.29 6.09
CA LEU A 113 -9.90 0.70 5.02
C LEU A 113 -9.77 -0.81 5.18
N ARG A 114 -9.48 -1.29 6.40
CA ARG A 114 -9.39 -2.72 6.70
C ARG A 114 -10.72 -3.44 6.47
N LYS A 115 -11.82 -2.87 6.98
CA LYS A 115 -13.17 -3.44 6.79
C LYS A 115 -13.53 -3.56 5.31
N GLU A 116 -13.28 -2.50 4.52
CA GLU A 116 -13.54 -2.51 3.09
C GLU A 116 -12.67 -3.54 2.34
N GLU A 117 -11.40 -3.70 2.72
CA GLU A 117 -10.53 -4.71 2.12
C GLU A 117 -11.04 -6.14 2.37
N ASP A 118 -11.51 -6.41 3.59
CA ASP A 118 -12.05 -7.72 3.96
C ASP A 118 -13.37 -8.02 3.23
N LEU A 119 -14.27 -7.03 3.12
CA LEU A 119 -15.49 -7.14 2.32
C LEU A 119 -15.18 -7.49 0.85
N ARG A 120 -14.20 -6.82 0.25
CA ARG A 120 -13.77 -7.08 -1.14
C ARG A 120 -13.18 -8.48 -1.30
N LYS A 121 -12.44 -9.00 -0.31
CA LYS A 121 -11.93 -10.38 -0.31
C LYS A 121 -13.07 -11.39 -0.27
N GLU A 122 -14.09 -11.15 0.55
CA GLU A 122 -15.28 -11.99 0.63
C GLU A 122 -16.12 -11.98 -0.65
N GLU A 123 -16.32 -10.83 -1.29
CA GLU A 123 -17.03 -10.73 -2.56
C GLU A 123 -16.31 -11.51 -3.67
N LYS A 124 -14.98 -11.38 -3.75
CA LYS A 124 -14.17 -12.15 -4.70
C LYS A 124 -14.28 -13.65 -4.45
N SER A 125 -14.30 -14.11 -3.20
CA SER A 125 -14.43 -15.55 -2.90
C SER A 125 -15.83 -16.07 -3.28
N LYS A 126 -16.90 -15.32 -2.97
CA LYS A 126 -18.28 -15.65 -3.35
C LYS A 126 -18.44 -15.76 -4.86
N MET A 127 -17.91 -14.80 -5.63
CA MET A 127 -17.94 -14.84 -7.10
C MET A 127 -17.24 -16.10 -7.65
N ARG A 128 -16.04 -16.43 -7.14
CA ARG A 128 -15.30 -17.63 -7.59
C ARG A 128 -16.09 -18.93 -7.39
N VAL A 129 -16.77 -19.06 -6.24
CA VAL A 129 -17.64 -20.22 -5.94
C VAL A 129 -18.83 -20.29 -6.89
N GLN A 130 -19.45 -19.15 -7.21
CA GLN A 130 -20.59 -19.08 -8.12
C GLN A 130 -20.20 -19.49 -9.55
N PHE A 131 -19.07 -18.98 -10.06
CA PHE A 131 -18.55 -19.38 -11.38
C PHE A 131 -18.18 -20.86 -11.46
N ALA A 132 -17.58 -21.43 -10.41
CA ALA A 132 -17.26 -22.86 -10.35
C ALA A 132 -18.54 -23.73 -10.37
N THR A 133 -19.58 -23.32 -9.66
CA THR A 133 -20.87 -24.04 -9.61
C THR A 133 -21.59 -24.02 -10.96
N LEU A 134 -21.62 -22.87 -11.65
CA LEU A 134 -22.21 -22.75 -12.99
C LEU A 134 -21.45 -23.58 -14.04
N GLY A 135 -20.11 -23.63 -13.95
CA GLY A 135 -19.28 -24.47 -14.84
C GLY A 135 -19.51 -25.97 -14.65
N ALA A 136 -19.76 -26.43 -13.42
CA ALA A 136 -20.03 -27.83 -13.12
C ALA A 136 -21.40 -28.31 -13.64
N VAL A 137 -22.43 -27.44 -13.62
CA VAL A 137 -23.79 -27.79 -14.06
C VAL A 137 -23.89 -27.93 -15.59
N GLY A 138 -23.04 -27.25 -16.37
CA GLY A 138 -23.04 -27.33 -17.84
C GLY A 138 -22.40 -28.59 -18.44
N GLY A 139 -21.77 -29.46 -17.62
CA GLY A 139 -20.93 -30.57 -18.10
C GLY A 139 -21.62 -31.93 -18.27
N ALA A 140 -22.89 -32.10 -17.89
CA ALA A 140 -23.51 -33.43 -17.80
C ALA A 140 -24.70 -33.62 -18.77
N ARG A 141 -24.43 -34.15 -19.97
CA ARG A 141 -25.16 -35.25 -20.67
C ARG A 141 -25.01 -35.18 -22.19
N ARG A 142 -24.16 -36.05 -22.75
CA ARG A 142 -24.41 -36.73 -24.03
C ARG A 142 -24.21 -38.23 -23.80
N HIS A 143 -25.28 -38.92 -23.37
CA HIS A 143 -25.27 -40.37 -23.31
C HIS A 143 -25.44 -40.92 -24.73
N ARG A 144 -24.40 -41.64 -25.16
CA ARG A 144 -24.30 -42.46 -26.36
C ARG A 144 -25.36 -43.56 -26.33
N THR A 145 -26.26 -43.60 -27.31
CA THR A 145 -27.13 -44.73 -27.60
C THR A 145 -26.34 -45.79 -28.38
N GLU A 146 -26.06 -46.93 -27.75
CA GLU A 146 -25.53 -48.10 -28.45
C GLU A 146 -26.72 -48.93 -28.99
N LEU A 147 -26.74 -49.16 -30.31
CA LEU A 147 -27.67 -50.05 -30.99
C LEU A 147 -27.15 -51.50 -30.92
N PRO A 148 -28.01 -52.52 -30.74
CA PRO A 148 -27.56 -53.91 -30.69
C PRO A 148 -27.28 -54.48 -32.09
N VAL A 149 -26.17 -55.20 -32.21
CA VAL A 149 -25.69 -55.89 -33.42
C VAL A 149 -26.56 -57.13 -33.68
N LYS A 150 -27.14 -57.23 -34.88
CA LYS A 150 -27.82 -58.45 -35.38
C LYS A 150 -26.79 -59.55 -35.68
N VAL A 151 -26.93 -60.70 -35.04
CA VAL A 151 -26.24 -61.95 -35.41
C VAL A 151 -27.03 -62.63 -36.53
N THR A 152 -26.40 -62.88 -37.67
CA THR A 152 -26.94 -63.75 -38.73
C THR A 152 -26.08 -65.01 -38.80
N ALA A 153 -26.63 -66.13 -38.31
CA ALA A 153 -26.05 -67.45 -38.53
C ALA A 153 -26.62 -68.02 -39.84
N ARG A 154 -25.72 -68.41 -40.75
CA ARG A 154 -26.02 -69.24 -41.93
C ARG A 154 -26.13 -70.71 -41.50
N SER A 155 -27.14 -71.39 -42.04
CA SER A 155 -27.04 -72.73 -42.63
C SER A 155 -28.05 -72.81 -43.76
#